data_AF-A0A2K3K264-F1
#
_entry.id   AF-A0A2K3K264-F1
#
_cell.length_a   1.000
_cell.length_b   1.000
_cell.length_c   1.000
_cell.angle_alpha   90.00
_cell.angle_beta   90.00
_cell.angle_gamma   90.00
#
_symmetry.space_group_name_H-M   'P 1'
#
loop_
_entity.id
_entity.type
_entity.pdbx_description
1 polymer ?
#
loop_
_entity_poly.entity_id
_entity_poly.type
_entity_poly.pdbx_seq_one_letter_code
_entity_poly.pdbx_strand_id
1 'polypeptide(L)' 'MKIVRKDFVRNGPGSVKMVPVDSDDLWYVYNLIAPGDSIMAVTIRKVLREAANGGRDAERVKMKLEIKVED' A
#
# COMPACT_ATOMS: atom_id res chain seq x y z
N MET A 1 -7.20 7.36 14.22
CA MET A 1 -6.75 7.49 12.81
C MET A 1 -6.64 8.95 12.42
N LYS A 2 -5.55 9.37 11.75
CA LYS A 2 -5.43 10.71 11.19
C LYS A 2 -5.71 10.73 9.69
N ILE A 3 -6.71 11.46 9.24
CA ILE A 3 -6.99 11.66 7.81
C ILE A 3 -6.19 12.86 7.30
N VAL A 4 -5.37 12.63 6.27
CA VAL A 4 -4.44 13.61 5.68
C VAL A 4 -5.03 14.27 4.44
N ARG A 5 -5.75 13.52 3.62
CA ARG A 5 -6.43 14.01 2.41
C ARG A 5 -7.73 13.26 2.20
N LYS A 6 -8.77 13.99 1.78
CA LYS A 6 -10.05 13.45 1.34
C LYS A 6 -10.33 14.01 -0.05
N ASP A 7 -10.54 13.13 -1.01
CA ASP A 7 -10.80 13.51 -2.39
C ASP A 7 -11.78 12.51 -2.99
N PHE A 8 -13.06 12.67 -2.67
CA PHE A 8 -14.12 11.77 -3.11
C PHE A 8 -15.44 12.51 -3.30
N VAL A 9 -16.25 11.99 -4.21
CA VAL A 9 -17.63 12.44 -4.40
C VAL A 9 -18.54 11.63 -3.47
N ARG A 10 -19.54 12.26 -2.87
CA ARG A 10 -20.51 11.55 -2.03
C ARG A 10 -21.21 10.46 -2.86
N ASN A 11 -21.17 9.22 -2.38
CA ASN A 11 -21.69 8.04 -3.07
C ASN A 11 -21.05 7.80 -4.45
N GLY A 12 -19.84 8.28 -4.67
CA GLY A 12 -19.10 8.14 -5.92
C GLY A 12 -17.65 7.73 -5.68
N PRO A 13 -16.84 7.72 -6.76
CA PRO A 13 -15.44 7.35 -6.66
C PRO A 13 -14.62 8.40 -5.92
N GLY A 14 -13.46 7.97 -5.44
CA GLY A 14 -12.48 8.86 -4.86
C GLY A 14 -11.38 8.12 -4.11
N SER A 15 -10.64 8.88 -3.33
CA SER A 15 -9.51 8.40 -2.55
C SER A 15 -9.45 9.10 -1.19
N VAL A 16 -8.89 8.38 -0.22
CA VAL A 16 -8.59 8.91 1.12
C VAL A 16 -7.15 8.56 1.46
N LYS A 17 -6.39 9.54 1.95
CA LYS A 17 -5.07 9.32 2.53
C LYS A 17 -5.18 9.39 4.05
N MET A 18 -4.81 8.32 4.73
CA MET A 18 -4.88 8.20 6.18
C MET A 18 -3.56 7.71 6.77
N VAL A 19 -3.31 8.01 8.04
CA VAL A 19 -2.18 7.54 8.84
C VAL A 19 -2.75 6.93 10.12
N PRO A 20 -2.57 5.61 10.37
CA PRO A 20 -2.97 5.00 11.62
C PRO A 20 -2.10 5.53 12.77
N VAL A 21 -2.70 5.70 13.94
CA VAL A 21 -2.10 6.25 15.16
C VAL A 21 -2.02 5.18 16.25
N ASP A 22 -2.99 4.29 16.31
CA ASP A 22 -3.09 3.17 17.26
C ASP A 22 -3.44 1.86 16.56
N SER A 23 -3.61 0.78 17.33
CA SER A 23 -3.98 -0.54 16.83
C SER A 23 -5.43 -0.62 16.34
N ASP A 24 -6.33 0.15 16.94
CA ASP A 24 -7.76 0.12 16.62
C ASP A 24 -8.00 0.68 15.21
N ASP A 25 -7.16 1.62 14.79
CA ASP A 25 -7.11 2.11 13.41
C ASP A 25 -6.91 1.02 12.37
N LEU A 26 -6.13 -0.03 12.67
CA LEU A 26 -5.93 -1.14 11.76
C LEU A 26 -7.22 -1.97 11.61
N TRP A 27 -7.99 -2.10 12.69
CA TRP A 27 -9.30 -2.74 12.64
C TRP A 27 -10.29 -1.92 11.80
N TYR A 28 -10.28 -0.59 11.91
CA TYR A 28 -11.11 0.26 11.05
C TYR A 28 -10.69 0.17 9.58
N VAL A 29 -9.39 0.19 9.26
CA VAL A 29 -8.88 0.03 7.88
C VAL A 29 -9.30 -1.31 7.29
N TYR A 30 -9.20 -2.40 8.08
CA TYR A 30 -9.62 -3.73 7.65
C TYR A 30 -11.08 -3.77 7.21
N ASN A 31 -11.98 -3.07 7.91
CA ASN A 31 -13.40 -3.00 7.54
C ASN A 31 -13.71 -2.03 6.39
N LEU A 32 -12.79 -1.12 6.05
CA LEU A 32 -12.97 -0.14 4.97
C LEU A 32 -12.51 -0.67 3.61
N ILE A 33 -11.49 -1.54 3.61
CA ILE A 33 -10.91 -2.09 2.39
C ILE A 33 -11.79 -3.23 1.88
N ALA A 34 -12.10 -3.18 0.58
CA ALA A 34 -12.84 -4.25 -0.09
C ALA A 34 -12.05 -4.82 -1.29
N PRO A 35 -12.30 -6.09 -1.66
CA PRO A 35 -11.85 -6.64 -2.94
C PRO A 35 -12.18 -5.71 -4.11
N GLY A 36 -11.18 -5.43 -4.93
CA GLY A 36 -11.29 -4.51 -6.06
C GLY A 36 -10.77 -3.10 -5.81
N ASP A 37 -10.58 -2.68 -4.56
CA ASP A 37 -9.99 -1.38 -4.22
C ASP A 37 -8.51 -1.30 -4.62
N SER A 38 -8.04 -0.09 -4.91
CA SER A 38 -6.60 0.19 -5.11
C SER A 38 -6.01 0.85 -3.87
N ILE A 39 -4.94 0.24 -3.32
CA ILE A 39 -4.27 0.73 -2.13
C ILE A 39 -2.82 1.06 -2.45
N MET A 40 -2.38 2.24 -2.03
CA MET A 40 -1.01 2.68 -2.18
C MET A 40 -0.31 2.86 -0.82
N ALA A 41 0.74 2.07 -0.59
CA ALA A 41 1.51 2.12 0.65
C ALA A 41 3.01 1.96 0.39
N VAL A 42 3.82 2.30 1.40
CA VAL A 42 5.25 2.03 1.38
C VAL A 42 5.49 0.58 1.76
N THR A 43 6.24 -0.13 0.94
CA THR A 43 6.60 -1.54 1.10
C THR A 43 8.11 -1.72 1.04
N ILE A 44 8.60 -2.87 1.48
CA ILE A 44 10.00 -3.28 1.34
C ILE A 44 10.01 -4.57 0.54
N ARG A 45 10.68 -4.58 -0.61
CA ARG A 45 10.79 -5.77 -1.46
C ARG A 45 12.24 -6.20 -1.64
N LYS A 46 12.43 -7.51 -1.69
CA LYS A 46 13.71 -8.12 -2.10
C LYS A 46 13.76 -8.11 -3.62
N VAL A 47 14.73 -7.42 -4.18
CA VAL A 47 15.00 -7.34 -5.63
C VAL A 47 16.20 -8.23 -5.91
N LEU A 48 16.01 -9.24 -6.75
CA LEU A 48 17.08 -10.09 -7.25
C LEU A 48 17.58 -9.52 -8.56
N ARG A 49 18.90 -9.32 -8.68
CA ARG A 49 19.55 -8.87 -9.92
C ARG A 49 20.52 -9.95 -10.38
N GLU A 50 20.45 -10.30 -11.65
CA GLU A 50 21.48 -11.11 -12.29
C GLU A 50 22.62 -10.19 -12.72
N ALA A 51 23.82 -10.49 -12.24
CA ALA A 51 25.04 -9.78 -12.58
C ALA A 51 25.63 -10.35 -13.88
N ALA A 52 26.31 -9.50 -14.65
CA ALA A 52 26.87 -9.86 -15.96
C ALA A 52 27.91 -11.02 -15.90
N ASN A 53 28.45 -11.31 -14.71
CA ASN A 53 29.36 -12.43 -14.45
C ASN A 53 28.65 -13.74 -14.04
N GLY A 54 27.31 -13.81 -14.15
CA GLY A 54 26.51 -14.97 -13.76
C GLY A 54 26.22 -15.07 -12.26
N GLY A 55 26.63 -14.08 -11.45
CA GLY A 55 26.26 -13.99 -10.04
C GLY A 55 24.81 -13.51 -9.85
N ARG A 56 24.22 -13.82 -8.69
CA ARG A 56 22.93 -13.25 -8.25
C ARG A 56 23.16 -12.33 -7.06
N ASP A 57 22.79 -11.07 -7.21
CA ASP A 57 22.78 -10.11 -6.12
C ASP A 57 21.35 -9.89 -5.62
N ALA A 58 21.20 -9.56 -4.34
CA ALA A 58 19.91 -9.40 -3.69
C ALA A 58 19.90 -8.16 -2.79
N GLU A 59 19.01 -7.22 -3.11
CA GLU A 59 18.87 -5.97 -2.38
C GLU A 59 17.46 -5.82 -1.79
N ARG A 60 17.33 -5.25 -0.59
CA ARG A 60 16.03 -4.87 -0.02
C ARG A 60 15.76 -3.41 -0.34
N VAL A 61 14.78 -3.16 -1.19
CA VAL A 61 14.42 -1.82 -1.68
C VAL A 61 13.11 -1.37 -1.03
N LYS A 62 13.13 -0.18 -0.43
CA LYS A 62 11.93 0.51 0.04
C LYS A 62 11.28 1.23 -1.13
N MET A 63 10.02 0.93 -1.42
CA MET A 63 9.29 1.54 -2.54
C MET A 63 7.81 1.70 -2.23
N LYS A 64 7.19 2.69 -2.87
CA LYS A 64 5.76 2.91 -2.80
C LYS A 64 5.09 2.13 -3.92
N LEU A 65 4.19 1.22 -3.58
CA LEU A 65 3.47 0.42 -4.56
C LEU A 65 1.98 0.67 -4.40
N GLU A 66 1.29 0.71 -5.53
CA GLU A 66 -0.16 0.62 -5.60
C GLU A 66 -0.54 -0.78 -6.05
N ILE A 67 -1.43 -1.43 -5.29
CA ILE A 67 -1.91 -2.77 -5.58
C ILE A 67 -3.43 -2.77 -5.59
N LYS A 68 -4.00 -3.67 -6.38
CA LYS A 68 -5.42 -3.99 -6.31
C LYS A 68 -5.63 -5.07 -5.24
N VAL A 69 -6.63 -4.88 -4.40
CA VAL A 69 -7.01 -5.85 -3.37
C VAL A 69 -7.73 -7.01 -4.05
N GLU A 70 -7.24 -8.22 -3.80
CA GLU A 70 -7.84 -9.46 -4.30
C GLU A 70 -8.80 -10.04 -3.24
N ASP A 71 -8.31 -10.20 -2.01
CA ASP A 71 -9.00 -10.85 -0.89
C ASP A 71 -8.81 -10.09 0.44
#